data_AF-A0A924YZL3-F1
#
_entry.id   AF-A0A924YZL3-F1
#
_cell.length_a   1.000
_cell.length_b   1.000
_cell.length_c   1.000
_cell.angle_alpha   90.00
_cell.angle_beta   90.00
_cell.angle_gamma   90.00
#
_symmetry.space_group_name_H-M   'P 1'
#
loop_
_entity.id
_entity.type
_entity.pdbx_description
1 polymer ?
#
loop_
_entity_poly.entity_id
_entity_poly.type
_entity_poly.pdbx_seq_one_letter_code
_entity_poly.pdbx_strand_id
1 'polypeptide(L)'
;MDILLTSEAEHFIQQQLETGRFSSVSEVVDAGIRLLEERQTYHGRFEELRRDVEIGIAQLDRDQVVEGETFMQELRAKLHQKREQFPE
;
A
#
# COMPACT_ATOMS: atom_id res chain seq x y z
N MET A 1 -9.95 8.13 -28.18
CA MET A 1 -8.72 8.89 -27.89
C MET A 1 -7.60 8.12 -28.55
N ASP A 2 -6.89 8.76 -29.47
CA ASP A 2 -5.81 8.10 -30.20
C ASP A 2 -4.51 8.29 -29.42
N ILE A 3 -3.84 7.18 -29.14
CA ILE A 3 -2.57 7.13 -28.41
C ILE A 3 -1.52 6.52 -29.33
N LEU A 4 -0.37 7.17 -29.42
CA LEU A 4 0.76 6.66 -30.18
C LEU A 4 1.54 5.67 -29.31
N LEU A 5 1.65 4.45 -29.80
CA LEU A 5 2.43 3.39 -29.15
C LEU A 5 3.82 3.29 -29.78
N THR A 6 4.79 2.91 -28.98
CA THR A 6 6.10 2.49 -29.52
C THR A 6 5.96 1.11 -30.14
N SER A 7 6.83 0.77 -31.10
CA SER A 7 6.81 -0.56 -31.73
C SER A 7 7.03 -1.70 -30.71
N GLU A 8 7.74 -1.43 -29.62
CA GLU A 8 7.92 -2.38 -28.52
C GLU A 8 6.61 -2.62 -27.75
N ALA A 9 5.84 -1.57 -27.46
CA ALA A 9 4.55 -1.69 -26.80
C ALA A 9 3.53 -2.42 -27.69
N GLU A 10 3.51 -2.14 -28.99
CA GLU A 10 2.68 -2.87 -29.96
C GLU A 10 3.01 -4.36 -29.98
N HIS A 11 4.30 -4.71 -30.06
CA HIS A 11 4.73 -6.11 -30.03
C HIS A 11 4.34 -6.79 -28.72
N PHE A 12 4.52 -6.12 -27.57
CA PHE A 12 4.10 -6.65 -26.28
C PHE A 12 2.60 -6.92 -26.23
N ILE A 13 1.77 -5.98 -26.68
CA ILE A 13 0.31 -6.15 -26.74
C ILE A 13 -0.07 -7.32 -27.64
N GLN A 14 0.56 -7.44 -28.82
CA GLN A 14 0.34 -8.55 -29.74
C GLN A 14 0.61 -9.90 -29.05
N GLN A 15 1.75 -10.03 -28.36
CA GLN A 15 2.08 -11.25 -27.61
C GLN A 15 1.05 -11.55 -26.51
N GLN A 16 0.54 -10.54 -25.79
CA GLN A 16 -0.49 -10.75 -24.78
C GLN A 16 -1.81 -11.25 -25.38
N LEU A 17 -2.18 -10.78 -26.58
CA LEU A 17 -3.36 -11.27 -27.29
C LEU A 17 -3.17 -12.71 -27.79
N GLU A 18 -1.99 -13.05 -28.31
CA GLU A 18 -1.66 -14.41 -28.78
C GLU A 18 -1.73 -15.46 -27.67
N THR A 19 -1.49 -15.08 -26.41
CA THR A 19 -1.67 -15.99 -25.26
C THR A 19 -3.13 -16.37 -25.01
N GLY A 20 -4.09 -15.65 -25.62
CA GLY A 20 -5.53 -15.82 -25.37
C GLY A 20 -6.00 -15.28 -24.02
N ARG A 21 -5.10 -14.66 -23.22
CA ARG A 21 -5.45 -14.07 -21.92
C ARG A 21 -6.32 -12.82 -22.05
N PHE A 22 -6.19 -12.10 -23.15
CA PHE A 22 -6.92 -10.87 -23.42
C PHE A 22 -7.60 -10.96 -24.78
N SER A 23 -8.79 -10.40 -24.88
CA SER A 23 -9.65 -10.46 -26.06
C SER A 23 -9.48 -9.25 -26.99
N SER A 24 -8.88 -8.17 -26.50
CA SER A 24 -8.68 -6.93 -27.26
C SER A 24 -7.52 -6.10 -26.75
N VAL A 25 -6.98 -5.24 -27.61
CA VAL A 25 -5.92 -4.27 -27.26
C VAL A 25 -6.34 -3.40 -26.08
N SER A 26 -7.58 -2.90 -26.07
CA SER A 26 -8.10 -2.08 -24.98
C SER A 26 -8.06 -2.81 -23.64
N GLU A 27 -8.34 -4.11 -23.61
CA GLU A 27 -8.30 -4.90 -22.37
C GLU A 27 -6.87 -5.03 -21.81
N VAL A 28 -5.87 -5.19 -22.69
CA VAL A 28 -4.45 -5.19 -22.29
C VAL A 28 -4.04 -3.84 -21.73
N VAL A 29 -4.44 -2.75 -22.40
CA VAL A 29 -4.13 -1.38 -21.98
C VAL A 29 -4.80 -1.06 -20.64
N ASP A 30 -6.08 -1.39 -20.47
CA ASP A 30 -6.83 -1.21 -19.22
C ASP A 30 -6.17 -1.98 -18.07
N ALA A 31 -5.73 -3.22 -18.31
CA ALA A 31 -5.00 -4.00 -17.32
C ALA A 31 -3.66 -3.33 -16.92
N GLY A 32 -2.93 -2.78 -17.91
CA GLY A 32 -1.71 -2.02 -17.66
C GLY A 32 -1.95 -0.75 -16.84
N ILE A 33 -3.02 -0.01 -17.13
CA ILE A 33 -3.40 1.19 -16.37
C ILE A 33 -3.75 0.83 -14.92
N ARG A 34 -4.56 -0.22 -14.70
CA ARG A 34 -4.90 -0.68 -13.33
C ARG A 34 -3.67 -1.05 -12.53
N LEU A 35 -2.70 -1.75 -13.12
CA LEU A 35 -1.43 -2.06 -12.47
C LEU A 35 -0.64 -0.80 -12.10
N LEU A 36 -0.68 0.24 -12.94
CA LEU A 36 -0.05 1.52 -12.65
C LEU A 36 -0.74 2.24 -11.49
N GLU A 37 -2.08 2.27 -11.47
CA GLU A 37 -2.88 2.87 -10.38
C GLU A 37 -2.65 2.15 -9.04
N GLU A 38 -2.62 0.81 -9.05
CA GLU A 38 -2.29 0.02 -7.87
C GLU A 38 -0.89 0.38 -7.36
N ARG A 39 0.11 0.44 -8.25
CA ARG A 39 1.48 0.81 -7.87
C ARG A 39 1.57 2.21 -7.28
N GLN A 40 0.86 3.18 -7.85
CA GLN A 40 0.80 4.54 -7.31
C GLN A 40 0.18 4.57 -5.90
N THR A 41 -0.87 3.79 -5.68
CA THR A 41 -1.49 3.62 -4.35
C THR A 41 -0.51 3.03 -3.34
N TYR A 42 0.28 2.03 -3.75
CA TYR A 42 1.33 1.46 -2.91
C TYR A 42 2.48 2.44 -2.62
N HIS A 43 2.87 3.28 -3.56
CA HIS A 43 3.88 4.32 -3.33
C HIS A 43 3.47 5.30 -2.23
N GLY A 44 2.20 5.73 -2.21
CA GLY A 44 1.70 6.61 -1.14
C GLY A 44 1.83 5.98 0.25
N ARG A 45 1.46 4.71 0.40
CA ARG A 45 1.59 3.96 1.66
C ARG A 45 3.05 3.73 2.07
N PHE A 46 3.94 3.54 1.11
CA PHE A 46 5.36 3.35 1.39
C PHE A 46 6.02 4.64 1.91
N GLU A 47 5.69 5.79 1.32
CA GLU A 47 6.18 7.09 1.79
C GLU A 47 5.63 7.45 3.18
N GLU A 48 4.36 7.12 3.45
CA GLU A 48 3.77 7.26 4.79
C GLU A 48 4.51 6.38 5.82
N LEU A 49 4.71 5.10 5.51
CA LEU A 49 5.46 4.19 6.38
C LEU A 49 6.90 4.67 6.61
N ARG A 50 7.57 5.18 5.57
CA ARG A 50 8.93 5.72 5.68
C ARG A 50 8.97 6.88 6.66
N ARG A 51 8.00 7.81 6.56
CA ARG A 51 7.87 8.94 7.47
C ARG A 51 7.63 8.47 8.91
N ASP A 52 6.74 7.51 9.13
CA ASP A 52 6.46 6.98 10.47
C ASP A 52 7.69 6.34 11.11
N VAL A 53 8.49 5.61 10.31
CA VAL A 53 9.76 5.04 10.76
C VAL A 53 10.77 6.13 11.11
N GLU A 54 10.91 7.18 10.30
CA GLU A 54 11.79 8.32 10.58
C GLU A 54 11.38 9.05 11.87
N ILE A 55 10.08 9.22 12.11
CA ILE A 55 9.55 9.77 13.36
C ILE A 55 9.94 8.86 14.53
N GLY A 56 9.74 7.55 14.40
CA GLY A 56 10.12 6.57 15.43
C GLY A 56 11.61 6.64 15.76
N ILE A 57 12.49 6.70 14.77
CA ILE A 57 13.94 6.86 14.97
C ILE A 57 14.25 8.15 15.71
N ALA A 58 13.66 9.27 15.31
CA ALA A 58 13.87 10.55 15.99
C ALA A 58 13.36 10.56 17.45
N GLN A 59 12.34 9.74 17.77
CA GLN A 59 11.88 9.51 19.14
C GLN A 59 12.88 8.66 19.93
N LEU A 60 13.44 7.61 19.32
CA LEU A 60 14.52 6.80 19.92
C LEU A 60 15.72 7.67 20.29
N ASP A 61 16.16 8.53 19.37
CA ASP A 61 17.31 9.44 19.57
C ASP A 61 17.09 10.46 20.72
N ARG A 62 15.83 10.69 21.10
CA ARG A 62 15.44 11.59 22.20
C ARG A 62 15.07 10.85 23.48
N ASP A 63 15.36 9.55 23.57
CA ASP A 63 14.96 8.67 24.67
C ASP A 63 13.44 8.68 24.94
N GLN A 64 12.62 8.99 23.93
CA GLN A 64 11.16 9.00 24.01
C GLN A 64 10.59 7.59 23.80
N VAL A 65 11.09 6.64 24.60
CA VAL A 65 10.73 5.23 24.55
C VAL A 65 9.99 4.81 25.80
N VAL A 66 9.10 3.84 25.63
CA VAL A 66 8.43 3.16 26.74
C VAL A 66 8.86 1.70 26.75
N GLU A 67 9.00 1.16 27.95
CA GLU A 67 9.31 -0.26 28.12
C GLU A 67 8.10 -1.11 27.68
N GLY A 68 8.37 -2.16 26.91
CA GLY A 68 7.35 -2.91 26.18
C GLY A 68 6.34 -3.61 27.09
N GLU A 69 6.79 -4.26 28.16
CA GLU A 69 5.91 -4.92 29.13
C GLU A 69 5.00 -3.91 29.84
N THR A 70 5.57 -2.78 30.26
CA THR A 70 4.85 -1.68 30.91
C THR A 70 3.78 -1.11 30.00
N PHE A 71 4.12 -0.83 28.73
CA PHE A 71 3.16 -0.37 27.73
C PHE A 71 2.00 -1.37 27.53
N MET A 72 2.32 -2.66 27.42
CA MET A 72 1.32 -3.70 27.19
C MET A 72 0.38 -3.87 28.40
N GLN A 73 0.88 -3.74 29.62
CA GLN A 73 0.07 -3.76 30.83
C GLN A 73 -0.91 -2.57 30.84
N GLU A 74 -0.43 -1.36 30.58
CA GLU A 74 -1.28 -0.16 30.50
C GLU A 74 -2.33 -0.25 29.39
N LEU A 75 -1.94 -0.76 28.22
CA LEU A 75 -2.85 -0.93 27.08
C LEU A 75 -3.99 -1.89 27.44
N ARG A 76 -3.68 -3.04 28.05
CA ARG A 76 -4.70 -4.00 28.50
C ARG A 76 -5.64 -3.39 29.53
N ALA A 77 -5.11 -2.67 30.52
CA ALA A 77 -5.91 -1.99 31.53
C ALA A 77 -6.88 -0.98 30.90
N LYS A 78 -6.41 -0.16 29.95
CA LYS A 78 -7.26 0.81 29.21
C LYS A 78 -8.35 0.11 28.40
N LEU A 79 -8.04 -1.00 27.74
CA LEU A 79 -9.02 -1.77 26.96
C LEU A 79 -10.09 -2.42 27.86
N HIS A 80 -9.69 -2.95 29.03
CA HIS A 80 -10.63 -3.47 30.03
C HIS A 80 -11.57 -2.37 30.53
N GLN A 81 -11.03 -1.21 30.92
CA GLN A 81 -11.83 -0.10 31.40
C GLN A 81 -12.84 0.40 30.35
N LYS A 82 -12.45 0.47 29.08
CA LYS A 82 -13.37 0.86 28.00
C LYS A 82 -14.51 -0.14 27.80
N ARG A 83 -14.26 -1.44 27.96
CA ARG A 83 -15.30 -2.49 27.88
C ARG A 83 -16.28 -2.41 29.05
N GLU A 84 -15.81 -2.04 30.23
CA GLU A 84 -16.67 -1.87 31.41
C GLU A 84 -17.49 -0.56 31.36
N GLN A 85 -16.97 0.48 30.69
CA GLN A 85 -17.68 1.76 30.51
C GLN A 85 -18.79 1.71 29.46
N PHE A 86 -18.76 0.74 28.55
CA PHE A 86 -19.79 0.52 27.53
C PHE A 86 -20.23 -0.96 27.52
N PRO A 87 -21.02 -1.40 28.51
CA PRO A 87 -21.67 -2.69 28.44
C PRO A 87 -22.70 -2.67 27.30
N GLU A 88 -22.75 -3.74 26.49
CA GLU A 88 -23.71 -3.92 25.38
C GLU A 88 -25.18 -3.79 25.81
#